data_AF-A0AB37DJ36-F1
#
_entry.id   AF-A0AB37DJ36-F1
#
_cell.length_a   1.000
_cell.length_b   1.000
_cell.length_c   1.000
_cell.angle_alpha   90.00
_cell.angle_beta   90.00
_cell.angle_gamma   90.00
#
_symmetry.space_group_name_H-M   'P 1'
#
loop_
_entity.id
_entity.type
_entity.pdbx_description
1 polymer ?
#
loop_
_entity_poly.entity_id
_entity_poly.type
_entity_poly.pdbx_seq_one_letter_code
_entity_poly.pdbx_strand_id
1 'polypeptide(L)'
;MNTDEKILQETLRVLFEGWDRSDKQKQSFANAQNLAKVEDFALQLVEKVAPNTLNEMTSLDVQDYILKSYKRLGYELPKTVYRYYSTQRPVNIHTYPSRMNVLNIKNYDNRLSVEGLKAWGYIEFDAPLTDDEKLDYDLYVNGEDEERVTLPF
;
A
#
# COMPACT_ATOMS: atom_id res chain seq x y z
N MET A 1 -13.89 -15.53 -20.44
CA MET A 1 -12.49 -15.91 -20.19
C MET A 1 -11.83 -16.37 -21.47
N ASN A 2 -10.94 -15.55 -22.01
CA ASN A 2 -10.11 -15.92 -23.16
C ASN A 2 -8.93 -16.80 -22.70
N THR A 3 -8.13 -17.31 -23.63
CA THR A 3 -6.99 -18.19 -23.34
C THR A 3 -5.93 -17.48 -22.49
N ASP A 4 -5.66 -16.22 -22.78
CA ASP A 4 -4.62 -15.44 -22.10
C ASP A 4 -5.00 -15.14 -20.64
N GLU A 5 -6.28 -14.85 -20.36
CA GLU A 5 -6.81 -14.65 -19.01
C GLU A 5 -6.72 -15.94 -18.18
N LYS A 6 -6.92 -17.11 -18.79
CA LYS A 6 -6.70 -18.41 -18.11
C LYS A 6 -5.24 -18.61 -17.73
N ILE A 7 -4.33 -18.34 -18.66
CA ILE A 7 -2.89 -18.46 -18.42
C ILE A 7 -2.48 -17.48 -17.32
N LEU A 8 -2.99 -16.26 -17.34
CA LEU A 8 -2.72 -15.24 -16.34
C LEU A 8 -3.17 -15.65 -14.94
N GLN A 9 -4.42 -16.12 -14.79
CA GLN A 9 -4.95 -16.59 -13.50
C GLN A 9 -4.12 -17.74 -12.93
N GLU A 10 -3.79 -18.72 -13.77
CA GLU A 10 -3.01 -19.88 -13.35
C GLU A 10 -1.58 -19.50 -12.97
N THR A 11 -0.96 -18.59 -13.73
CA THR A 11 0.39 -18.10 -13.45
C THR A 11 0.46 -17.35 -12.11
N LEU A 12 -0.49 -16.44 -11.86
CA LEU A 12 -0.57 -15.73 -10.58
C LEU A 12 -0.87 -16.68 -9.42
N ARG A 13 -1.75 -17.68 -9.61
CA ARG A 13 -2.01 -18.71 -8.61
C ARG A 13 -0.75 -19.46 -8.22
N VAL A 14 0.00 -19.99 -9.19
CA VAL A 14 1.24 -20.72 -8.95
C VAL A 14 2.30 -19.83 -8.29
N LEU A 15 2.39 -18.57 -8.71
CA LEU A 15 3.29 -17.59 -8.09
C LEU A 15 2.98 -17.41 -6.60
N PHE A 16 1.72 -17.12 -6.26
CA PHE A 16 1.33 -16.86 -4.88
C PHE A 16 1.42 -18.13 -4.01
N GLU A 17 1.01 -19.29 -4.52
CA GLU A 17 1.18 -20.58 -3.83
C GLU A 17 2.66 -20.93 -3.60
N GLY A 18 3.53 -20.65 -4.58
CA GLY A 18 4.96 -20.90 -4.49
C GLY A 18 5.65 -20.00 -3.45
N TRP A 19 5.18 -18.76 -3.33
CA TRP A 19 5.67 -17.80 -2.35
C TRP A 19 5.22 -18.16 -0.92
N ASP A 20 3.97 -18.59 -0.73
CA ASP A 20 3.42 -18.92 0.60
C ASP A 20 3.99 -20.20 1.22
N ARG A 21 4.45 -21.16 0.39
CA ARG A 21 5.05 -22.43 0.85
C ARG A 21 6.38 -22.28 1.59
N SER A 22 6.97 -21.09 1.62
CA SER A 22 8.15 -20.81 2.44
C SER A 22 7.71 -20.36 3.84
N ASP A 23 7.89 -21.21 4.85
CA ASP A 23 7.61 -20.88 6.27
C ASP A 23 8.42 -19.66 6.78
N LYS A 24 9.51 -19.27 6.11
CA LYS A 24 10.26 -18.02 6.37
C LYS A 24 9.59 -16.77 5.78
N GLN A 25 8.60 -16.93 4.89
CA GLN A 25 7.95 -15.85 4.12
C GLN A 25 6.53 -15.51 4.57
N LYS A 26 5.91 -16.30 5.46
CA LYS A 26 4.64 -15.94 6.12
C LYS A 26 4.72 -14.62 6.91
N GLN A 27 5.91 -14.26 7.42
CA GLN A 27 6.20 -12.95 8.00
C GLN A 27 6.55 -11.87 6.95
N SER A 28 6.83 -12.27 5.71
CA SER A 28 7.39 -11.39 4.68
C SER A 28 6.33 -10.61 3.92
N PHE A 29 5.14 -11.18 3.63
CA PHE A 29 4.08 -10.43 2.94
C PHE A 29 3.51 -9.27 3.77
N ALA A 30 3.71 -9.31 5.09
CA ALA A 30 3.34 -8.23 6.00
C ALA A 30 4.23 -6.98 5.83
N ASN A 31 5.40 -7.08 5.18
CA ASN A 31 6.29 -5.94 4.95
C ASN A 31 6.05 -5.34 3.54
N ALA A 32 5.83 -4.02 3.47
CA ALA A 32 5.62 -3.24 2.24
C ALA A 32 6.64 -3.47 1.15
N GLN A 33 7.90 -3.65 1.55
CA GLN A 33 8.98 -3.91 0.61
C GLN A 33 8.84 -5.25 -0.10
N ASN A 34 8.06 -6.19 0.44
CA ASN A 34 7.82 -7.47 -0.20
C ASN A 34 6.59 -7.43 -1.09
N LEU A 35 5.50 -6.74 -0.71
CA LEU A 35 4.36 -6.55 -1.61
C LEU A 35 4.77 -5.81 -2.89
N ALA A 36 5.52 -4.71 -2.78
CA ALA A 36 5.99 -3.97 -3.96
C ALA A 36 6.86 -4.86 -4.88
N LYS A 37 7.67 -5.76 -4.30
CA LYS A 37 8.44 -6.75 -5.07
C LYS A 37 7.57 -7.83 -5.68
N VAL A 38 6.50 -8.26 -5.00
CA VAL A 38 5.52 -9.21 -5.54
C VAL A 38 4.76 -8.58 -6.69
N GLU A 39 4.32 -7.33 -6.54
CA GLU A 39 3.63 -6.56 -7.55
C GLU A 39 4.54 -6.33 -8.76
N ASP A 40 5.77 -5.86 -8.57
CA ASP A 40 6.75 -5.67 -9.65
C ASP A 40 7.06 -6.99 -10.37
N PHE A 41 7.30 -8.07 -9.63
CA PHE A 41 7.54 -9.39 -10.22
C PHE A 41 6.31 -9.92 -10.96
N ALA A 42 5.12 -9.76 -10.38
CA ALA A 42 3.87 -10.15 -11.02
C ALA A 42 3.66 -9.36 -12.30
N LEU A 43 3.85 -8.04 -12.29
CA LEU A 43 3.77 -7.16 -13.46
C LEU A 43 4.73 -7.62 -14.57
N GLN A 44 6.01 -7.83 -14.25
CA GLN A 44 7.01 -8.36 -15.20
C GLN A 44 6.63 -9.74 -15.75
N LEU A 45 5.98 -10.57 -14.94
CA LEU A 45 5.54 -11.90 -15.36
C LEU A 45 4.30 -11.83 -16.25
N VAL A 46 3.32 -10.98 -15.91
CA VAL A 46 2.14 -10.72 -16.75
C VAL A 46 2.59 -10.21 -18.13
N GLU A 47 3.52 -9.25 -18.18
CA GLU A 47 4.07 -8.70 -19.43
C GLU A 47 4.66 -9.78 -20.34
N LYS A 48 5.30 -10.79 -19.76
CA LYS A 48 5.92 -11.89 -20.52
C LYS A 48 4.93 -12.97 -20.94
N VAL A 49 3.92 -13.24 -20.10
CA VAL A 49 3.08 -14.44 -20.22
C VAL A 49 1.74 -14.14 -20.91
N ALA A 50 1.22 -12.93 -20.78
CA ALA A 50 -0.04 -12.50 -21.38
C ALA A 50 0.05 -11.07 -21.97
N PRO A 51 1.02 -10.80 -22.89
CA PRO A 51 1.27 -9.44 -23.39
C PRO A 51 0.05 -8.81 -24.07
N ASN A 52 -0.77 -9.61 -24.75
CA ASN A 52 -1.95 -9.11 -25.47
C ASN A 52 -3.10 -8.74 -24.54
N THR A 53 -3.19 -9.37 -23.36
CA THR A 53 -4.19 -9.02 -22.34
C THR A 53 -3.84 -7.69 -21.66
N LEU A 54 -2.55 -7.41 -21.55
CA LEU A 54 -2.01 -6.19 -20.94
C LEU A 54 -2.03 -4.98 -21.86
N ASN A 55 -1.85 -5.15 -23.16
CA ASN A 55 -1.78 -4.03 -24.11
C ASN A 55 -3.07 -3.19 -24.16
N GLU A 56 -4.17 -3.71 -23.60
CA GLU A 56 -5.45 -3.00 -23.46
C GLU A 56 -5.70 -2.48 -22.02
N MET A 57 -4.84 -2.81 -21.06
CA MET A 57 -4.99 -2.49 -19.62
C MET A 57 -3.96 -1.43 -19.19
N THR A 58 -4.38 -0.48 -18.37
CA THR A 58 -3.44 0.47 -17.75
C THR A 58 -2.66 -0.22 -16.62
N SER A 59 -1.50 0.32 -16.23
CA SER A 59 -0.72 -0.19 -15.07
C SER A 59 -1.59 -0.33 -13.80
N LEU A 60 -2.53 0.59 -13.61
CA LEU A 60 -3.45 0.59 -12.47
C LEU A 60 -4.45 -0.58 -12.54
N ASP A 61 -4.94 -0.93 -13.73
CA ASP A 61 -5.85 -2.07 -13.94
C ASP A 61 -5.16 -3.40 -13.64
N VAL A 62 -3.87 -3.49 -13.94
CA VAL A 62 -3.08 -4.71 -13.71
C VAL A 62 -2.80 -4.89 -12.22
N GLN A 63 -2.44 -3.82 -11.52
CA GLN A 63 -2.30 -3.84 -10.06
C GLN A 63 -3.62 -4.25 -9.39
N ASP A 64 -4.74 -3.66 -9.79
CA ASP A 64 -6.06 -4.03 -9.27
C ASP A 64 -6.41 -5.50 -9.55
N TYR A 65 -6.08 -6.00 -10.74
CA TYR A 65 -6.26 -7.41 -11.10
C TYR A 65 -5.44 -8.36 -10.23
N ILE A 66 -4.17 -8.02 -9.98
CA ILE A 66 -3.25 -8.77 -9.11
C ILE A 66 -3.81 -8.83 -7.68
N LEU A 67 -4.21 -7.69 -7.12
CA LEU A 67 -4.78 -7.60 -5.76
C LEU A 67 -6.09 -8.37 -5.63
N LYS A 68 -6.99 -8.27 -6.62
CA LYS A 68 -8.22 -9.06 -6.69
C LYS A 68 -7.94 -10.55 -6.76
N SER A 69 -6.90 -10.96 -7.50
CA SER A 69 -6.49 -12.37 -7.59
C SER A 69 -5.98 -12.89 -6.25
N TYR A 70 -5.17 -12.12 -5.55
CA TYR A 70 -4.69 -12.44 -4.21
C TYR A 70 -5.85 -12.65 -3.23
N LYS A 71 -6.81 -11.71 -3.21
CA LYS A 71 -8.02 -11.80 -2.39
C LYS A 71 -8.90 -13.00 -2.75
N ARG A 72 -9.04 -13.33 -4.05
CA ARG A 72 -9.84 -14.49 -4.53
C ARG A 72 -9.29 -15.82 -4.06
N LEU A 73 -7.96 -15.92 -3.89
CA LEU A 73 -7.31 -17.12 -3.38
C LEU A 73 -7.44 -17.28 -1.85
N GLY A 74 -8.13 -16.35 -1.19
CA GLY A 74 -8.36 -16.39 0.26
C GLY A 74 -7.27 -15.72 1.08
N TYR A 75 -6.34 -15.00 0.43
CA TYR A 75 -5.29 -14.27 1.14
C TYR A 75 -5.76 -12.88 1.58
N GLU A 76 -5.35 -12.47 2.78
CA GLU A 76 -5.53 -11.10 3.25
C GLU A 76 -4.55 -10.16 2.54
N LEU A 77 -5.08 -9.09 1.96
CA LEU A 77 -4.24 -8.03 1.40
C LEU A 77 -3.45 -7.36 2.54
N PRO A 78 -2.17 -7.00 2.32
CA PRO A 78 -1.43 -6.17 3.27
C PRO A 78 -2.24 -4.93 3.61
N LYS A 79 -2.27 -4.59 4.90
CA LYS A 79 -2.96 -3.38 5.32
C LYS A 79 -2.15 -2.18 4.85
N THR A 80 -2.65 -1.49 3.83
CA THR A 80 -2.11 -0.20 3.42
C THR A 80 -2.36 0.80 4.53
N VAL A 81 -1.30 1.47 4.94
CA VAL A 81 -1.29 2.55 5.91
C VAL A 81 -0.82 3.81 5.22
N TYR A 82 -1.54 4.88 5.49
CA TYR A 82 -1.26 6.21 4.97
C TYR A 82 -0.75 7.06 6.10
N ARG A 83 0.54 7.38 6.08
CA ARG A 83 1.18 8.20 7.11
C ARG A 83 1.19 9.66 6.67
N TYR A 84 0.76 10.52 7.59
CA TYR A 84 0.78 11.96 7.43
C TYR A 84 1.48 12.61 8.61
N TYR A 85 2.31 13.60 8.32
CA TYR A 85 3.03 14.38 9.31
C TYR A 85 2.29 15.67 9.62
N SER A 86 2.04 15.93 10.90
CA SER A 86 1.46 17.21 11.32
C SER A 86 2.58 18.24 11.48
N THR A 87 2.53 19.29 10.67
CA THR A 87 3.63 20.27 10.58
C THR A 87 3.42 21.48 11.45
N GLN A 88 2.19 21.93 11.65
CA GLN A 88 1.90 23.19 12.37
C GLN A 88 1.75 23.00 13.87
N ARG A 89 1.26 21.83 14.31
CA ARG A 89 0.88 21.56 15.71
C ARG A 89 1.05 20.07 16.06
N PRO A 90 1.16 19.72 17.35
CA PRO A 90 1.02 18.33 17.78
C PRO A 90 -0.35 17.76 17.39
N VAL A 91 -0.38 16.45 17.16
CA VAL A 91 -1.60 15.70 16.87
C VAL A 91 -2.43 15.58 18.15
N ASN A 92 -3.68 16.04 18.11
CA ASN A 92 -4.64 15.93 19.19
C ASN A 92 -6.03 15.66 18.61
N ILE A 93 -7.00 15.33 19.46
CA ILE A 93 -8.40 15.28 19.09
C ILE A 93 -8.78 16.62 18.46
N HIS A 94 -9.45 16.60 17.31
CA HIS A 94 -9.80 17.76 16.45
C HIS A 94 -8.67 18.33 15.58
N THR A 95 -7.46 17.75 15.57
CA THR A 95 -6.40 18.16 14.63
C THR A 95 -6.25 17.20 13.45
N TYR A 96 -7.24 16.36 13.22
CA TYR A 96 -7.35 15.45 12.08
C TYR A 96 -8.84 15.14 11.81
N PRO A 97 -9.19 14.65 10.61
CA PRO A 97 -10.59 14.39 10.26
C PRO A 97 -11.19 13.27 11.13
N SER A 98 -12.26 13.57 11.85
CA SER A 98 -12.92 12.62 12.75
C SER A 98 -13.56 11.42 12.05
N ARG A 99 -13.78 11.50 10.73
CA ARG A 99 -14.40 10.44 9.92
C ARG A 99 -13.42 9.32 9.53
N MET A 100 -12.12 9.55 9.70
CA MET A 100 -11.08 8.60 9.29
C MET A 100 -10.78 7.60 10.41
N ASN A 101 -10.49 6.36 10.03
CA ASN A 101 -10.08 5.35 10.98
C ASN A 101 -8.58 5.49 11.29
N VAL A 102 -8.27 5.93 12.51
CA VAL A 102 -6.90 6.14 12.97
C VAL A 102 -6.27 4.81 13.38
N LEU A 103 -5.13 4.50 12.78
CA LEU A 103 -4.34 3.31 13.11
C LEU A 103 -3.29 3.60 14.19
N ASN A 104 -2.62 4.76 14.09
CA ASN A 104 -1.55 5.13 15.00
C ASN A 104 -1.39 6.65 15.06
N ILE A 105 -1.01 7.16 16.22
CA ILE A 105 -0.62 8.56 16.42
C ILE A 105 0.66 8.58 17.23
N LYS A 106 1.65 9.33 16.76
CA LYS A 106 2.87 9.61 17.51
C LYS A 106 3.14 11.10 17.54
N ASN A 107 3.11 11.68 18.72
CA ASN A 107 3.65 13.02 18.95
C ASN A 107 5.12 12.93 19.36
N TYR A 108 5.91 13.88 18.88
CA TYR A 108 7.26 14.12 19.32
C TYR A 108 7.28 15.13 20.45
N ASP A 109 8.28 15.06 21.32
CA ASP A 109 8.44 16.03 22.42
C ASP A 109 8.74 17.45 21.89
N ASN A 110 9.37 17.55 20.72
CA ASN A 110 9.69 18.79 20.03
C ASN A 110 9.43 18.65 18.53
N ARG A 111 9.32 19.77 17.80
CA ARG A 111 9.21 19.75 16.34
C ARG A 111 10.52 19.23 15.71
N LEU A 112 10.48 18.04 15.13
CA LEU A 112 11.64 17.37 14.53
C LEU A 112 11.64 17.49 13.02
N SER A 113 12.84 17.51 12.42
CA SER A 113 13.00 17.37 10.97
C SER A 113 12.98 15.89 10.62
N VAL A 114 11.89 15.42 10.04
CA VAL A 114 11.72 14.05 9.54
C VAL A 114 11.76 14.14 8.03
N GLU A 115 12.82 13.60 7.42
CA GLU A 115 12.93 13.45 5.95
C GLU A 115 12.70 14.76 5.19
N GLY A 116 13.23 15.87 5.73
CA GLY A 116 13.11 17.21 5.15
C GLY A 116 11.84 17.98 5.55
N LEU A 117 10.88 17.35 6.23
CA LEU A 117 9.69 18.00 6.79
C LEU A 117 9.84 18.27 8.29
N LYS A 118 9.51 19.49 8.74
CA LYS A 118 9.47 19.81 10.18
C LYS A 118 8.10 19.48 10.76
N ALA A 119 8.02 18.39 11.51
CA ALA A 119 6.79 17.82 12.04
C ALA A 119 6.79 17.74 13.57
N TRP A 120 5.60 17.86 14.17
CA TRP A 120 5.36 17.63 15.59
C TRP A 120 5.01 16.17 15.90
N GLY A 121 4.81 15.36 14.87
CA GLY A 121 4.37 13.99 14.98
C GLY A 121 3.86 13.46 13.66
N TYR A 122 3.35 12.24 13.68
CA TYR A 122 2.63 11.65 12.57
C TYR A 122 1.31 11.00 13.03
N ILE A 123 0.42 10.83 12.06
CA ILE A 123 -0.83 10.10 12.16
C ILE A 123 -0.92 9.12 11.00
N GLU A 124 -1.44 7.93 11.27
CA GLU A 124 -1.59 6.84 10.31
C GLU A 124 -3.07 6.46 10.16
N PHE A 125 -3.52 6.30 8.92
CA PHE A 125 -4.88 5.87 8.57
C PHE A 125 -4.87 4.62 7.71
N ASP A 126 -6.01 3.91 7.63
CA ASP A 126 -6.22 2.77 6.71
C ASP A 126 -6.71 3.17 5.31
N ALA A 127 -6.98 4.47 5.10
CA ALA A 127 -7.40 5.05 3.84
C ALA A 127 -6.69 6.40 3.62
N PRO A 128 -6.48 6.82 2.36
CA PRO A 128 -5.84 8.10 2.09
C PRO A 128 -6.79 9.26 2.41
N LEU A 129 -6.21 10.38 2.84
CA LEU A 129 -6.89 11.67 2.93
C LEU A 129 -7.10 12.29 1.55
N THR A 130 -8.21 13.00 1.38
CA THR A 130 -8.38 13.90 0.22
C THR A 130 -7.40 15.08 0.31
N ASP A 131 -7.12 15.75 -0.81
CA ASP A 131 -6.22 16.92 -0.79
C ASP A 131 -6.78 18.06 0.06
N ASP A 132 -8.11 18.25 0.08
CA ASP A 132 -8.78 19.20 0.96
C ASP A 132 -8.56 18.84 2.44
N GLU A 133 -8.66 17.56 2.81
CA GLU A 133 -8.41 17.12 4.20
C GLU A 133 -6.95 17.28 4.60
N LYS A 134 -6.01 17.01 3.69
CA LYS A 134 -4.59 17.26 3.93
C LYS A 134 -4.37 18.75 4.23
N LEU A 135 -4.98 19.64 3.44
CA LEU A 135 -4.85 21.08 3.57
C LEU A 135 -5.51 21.61 4.85
N ASP A 136 -6.76 21.24 5.10
CA ASP A 136 -7.57 21.73 6.23
C ASP A 136 -6.95 21.38 7.59
N TYR A 137 -6.24 20.25 7.65
CA TYR A 137 -5.61 19.76 8.88
C TYR A 137 -4.09 19.94 8.91
N ASP A 138 -3.50 20.62 7.92
CA ASP A 138 -2.05 20.81 7.78
C ASP A 138 -1.25 19.49 7.86
N LEU A 139 -1.79 18.45 7.23
CA LEU A 139 -1.25 17.10 7.20
C LEU A 139 -0.54 16.85 5.87
N TYR A 140 0.75 16.51 5.96
CA TYR A 140 1.60 16.37 4.79
C TYR A 140 2.08 14.95 4.67
N VAL A 141 2.01 14.41 3.46
CA VAL A 141 2.77 13.21 3.12
C VAL A 141 4.24 13.59 2.97
N ASN A 142 5.08 12.67 3.37
CA ASN A 142 6.46 12.69 2.93
C ASN A 142 6.52 11.93 1.60
N GLY A 143 7.37 12.35 0.65
CA GLY A 143 7.29 11.89 -0.75
C GLY A 143 7.27 10.36 -0.93
N GLU A 144 8.02 9.61 -0.12
CA GLU A 144 8.04 8.13 -0.13
C GLU A 144 6.84 7.49 0.58
N ASP A 145 6.16 8.22 1.48
CA ASP A 145 5.01 7.75 2.27
C ASP A 145 3.66 7.93 1.54
N GLU A 146 3.63 8.64 0.40
CA GLU A 146 2.44 8.71 -0.45
C GLU A 146 2.21 7.39 -1.21
N GLU A 147 3.27 6.61 -1.43
CA GLU A 147 3.23 5.23 -1.93
C GLU A 147 3.14 4.22 -0.77
N ARG A 148 1.97 4.12 -0.13
CA ARG A 148 1.54 2.95 0.69
C ARG A 148 2.59 2.41 1.69
N VAL A 149 2.62 2.95 2.91
CA VAL A 149 3.32 2.26 4.01
C VAL A 149 2.49 1.04 4.39
N THR A 150 2.94 -0.21 4.20
CA THR A 150 2.22 -1.37 4.78
C THR A 150 2.94 -1.86 6.03
N LEU A 151 2.19 -2.10 7.11
CA LEU A 151 2.75 -2.48 8.39
C LEU A 151 3.01 -3.99 8.45
N PRO A 152 4.21 -4.44 8.88
CA PRO A 152 4.40 -5.81 9.31
C PRO A 152 3.62 -6.01 10.63
N PHE A 153 2.65 -6.92 10.60
CA PHE A 153 2.00 -7.42 11.81
C PHE A 153 3.02 -8.17 12.70
#